data_AF-A0A9W6HUY8-F1
#
_entry.id   AF-A0A9W6HUY8-F1
#
_cell.length_a   1.000
_cell.length_b   1.000
_cell.length_c   1.000
_cell.angle_alpha   90.00
_cell.angle_beta   90.00
_cell.angle_gamma   90.00
#
_symmetry.space_group_name_H-M   'P 1'
#
loop_
_entity.id
_entity.type
_entity.pdbx_description
1 polymer ?
#
loop_
_entity_poly.entity_id
_entity_poly.type
_entity_poly.pdbx_seq_one_letter_code
_entity_poly.pdbx_strand_id
1 'polypeptide(L)'
;MSRTTRWITASLVLAGALLATGCSSTVALKPAPDANNPLCADVMVRLPDGISDQDRRWTDAQATAAWGDPTYSVLMSCGVEVPGPSTMQCVTLGGTDWLVDATDNPWMRMTSYGREPAVQLYVNNEVISPDTVLEAIGPRMSSIPVTAKCTAPDVPIDEGGDGA
;
A
#
# COMPACT_ATOMS: atom_id res chain seq x y z
N MET A 1 24.75 54.81 44.26
CA MET A 1 23.63 54.70 43.30
C MET A 1 24.25 54.34 41.95
N SER A 2 24.43 53.05 41.58
CA SER A 2 23.43 52.14 40.98
C SER A 2 22.51 52.92 40.01
N ARG A 3 22.58 52.74 38.69
CA ARG A 3 22.16 51.52 38.00
C ARG A 3 22.93 51.23 36.70
N THR A 4 23.20 49.95 36.57
CA THR A 4 23.88 49.17 35.54
C THR A 4 23.16 49.13 34.18
N THR A 5 23.99 49.22 33.14
CA THR A 5 23.82 48.76 31.75
C THR A 5 23.29 47.32 31.66
N ARG A 6 22.46 47.04 30.63
CA ARG A 6 22.24 45.76 29.88
C ARG A 6 20.75 45.44 29.69
N TRP A 7 20.19 45.87 28.55
CA TRP A 7 18.87 45.45 28.05
C TRP A 7 18.95 45.15 26.54
N ILE A 8 19.78 44.19 26.12
CA ILE A 8 19.78 43.73 24.71
C ILE A 8 19.60 42.20 24.57
N THR A 9 19.67 41.40 25.63
CA THR A 9 19.57 39.93 25.49
C THR A 9 18.20 39.40 25.88
N ALA A 10 17.15 39.66 25.08
CA ALA A 10 15.83 39.05 25.31
C ALA A 10 15.07 38.67 24.02
N SER A 11 15.76 38.52 22.88
CA SER A 11 15.09 38.16 21.60
C SER A 11 15.48 36.80 21.03
N LEU A 12 16.33 36.01 21.70
CA LEU A 12 16.85 34.75 21.13
C LEU A 12 16.12 33.47 21.56
N VAL A 13 15.08 33.55 22.40
CA VAL A 13 14.43 32.34 22.96
C VAL A 13 13.20 31.89 22.15
N LEU A 14 12.66 32.71 21.23
CA LEU A 14 11.42 32.38 20.52
C LEU A 14 11.61 31.61 19.20
N ALA A 15 12.84 31.34 18.77
CA ALA A 15 13.10 30.67 17.48
C ALA A 15 13.19 29.13 17.55
N GLY A 16 13.13 28.52 18.75
CA GLY A 16 13.40 27.09 18.93
C GLY A 16 12.20 26.14 18.88
N ALA A 17 10.96 26.64 18.87
CA ALA A 17 9.77 25.82 19.14
C ALA A 17 9.00 25.31 17.88
N LEU A 18 9.48 25.60 16.67
CA LEU A 18 8.74 25.29 15.41
C LEU A 18 9.37 24.16 14.56
N LEU A 19 10.31 23.39 15.11
CA LEU A 19 10.89 22.22 14.43
C LEU A 19 10.32 20.90 14.97
N ALA A 20 9.01 20.82 15.19
CA ALA A 20 8.33 19.53 15.22
C ALA A 20 8.20 19.02 13.78
N THR A 21 9.32 18.75 13.12
CA THR A 21 9.35 18.04 11.84
C THR A 21 8.75 16.67 12.10
N GLY A 22 7.53 16.45 11.59
CA GLY A 22 6.72 15.28 11.87
C GLY A 22 7.49 14.00 11.55
N CYS A 23 7.84 13.25 12.60
CA CYS A 23 8.17 11.85 12.43
C CYS A 23 6.95 11.19 11.81
N SER A 24 7.01 10.82 10.52
CA SER A 24 6.01 9.97 9.90
C SER A 24 5.86 8.73 10.77
N SER A 25 4.69 8.54 11.38
CA SER A 25 4.46 7.44 12.29
C SER A 25 4.50 6.12 11.52
N THR A 26 5.37 5.22 11.96
CA THR A 26 5.44 3.86 11.46
C THR A 26 4.08 3.18 11.66
N VAL A 27 3.56 2.57 10.60
CA VAL A 27 2.32 1.80 10.64
C VAL A 27 2.63 0.44 11.25
N ALA A 28 2.03 0.17 12.41
CA ALA A 28 2.19 -1.10 13.10
C ALA A 28 1.39 -2.20 12.41
N LEU A 29 2.06 -3.27 11.97
CA LEU A 29 1.44 -4.41 11.30
C LEU A 29 1.97 -5.73 11.87
N LYS A 30 1.35 -6.83 11.46
CA LYS A 30 1.83 -8.18 11.76
C LYS A 30 2.30 -8.83 10.46
N PRO A 31 3.49 -9.47 10.44
CA PRO A 31 3.92 -10.21 9.26
C PRO A 31 2.98 -11.38 9.00
N ALA A 32 2.76 -11.67 7.71
CA ALA A 32 2.02 -12.84 7.28
C ALA A 32 2.81 -14.15 7.54
N PRO A 33 2.16 -15.33 7.55
CA PRO A 33 2.83 -16.60 7.87
C PRO A 33 4.06 -16.92 7.00
N ASP A 34 4.03 -16.55 5.72
CA ASP A 34 5.11 -16.77 4.75
C ASP A 34 5.81 -15.46 4.34
N ALA A 35 5.82 -14.45 5.22
CA ALA A 35 6.41 -13.13 4.94
C ALA A 35 7.93 -13.17 4.67
N ASN A 36 8.62 -14.23 5.11
CA ASN A 36 10.04 -14.47 4.89
C ASN A 36 10.35 -15.18 3.56
N ASN A 37 9.35 -15.41 2.69
CA ASN A 37 9.55 -15.97 1.37
C ASN A 37 10.45 -15.07 0.50
N PRO A 38 11.51 -15.60 -0.14
CA PRO A 38 12.39 -14.80 -1.01
C PRO A 38 11.66 -14.06 -2.13
N LEU A 39 10.57 -14.63 -2.66
CA LEU A 39 9.77 -13.96 -3.69
C LEU A 39 9.07 -12.72 -3.15
N CYS A 40 8.71 -12.68 -1.87
CA CYS A 40 8.19 -11.45 -1.26
C CYS A 40 9.27 -10.36 -1.23
N ALA A 41 10.54 -10.69 -1.00
CA ALA A 41 11.61 -9.70 -1.08
C ALA A 41 11.71 -9.08 -2.48
N ASP A 42 11.59 -9.88 -3.55
CA ASP A 42 11.58 -9.40 -4.93
C ASP A 42 10.40 -8.46 -5.23
N VAL A 43 9.23 -8.73 -4.65
CA VAL A 43 8.08 -7.82 -4.75
C VAL A 43 8.36 -6.51 -4.00
N MET A 44 8.84 -6.60 -2.76
CA MET A 44 9.05 -5.45 -1.88
C MET A 44 10.03 -4.41 -2.45
N VAL A 45 11.08 -4.86 -3.15
CA VAL A 45 12.08 -3.96 -3.77
C VAL A 45 11.57 -3.27 -5.03
N ARG A 46 10.43 -3.72 -5.59
CA ARG A 46 9.80 -3.15 -6.79
C ARG A 46 8.59 -2.26 -6.47
N LEU A 47 8.22 -2.16 -5.20
CA LEU A 47 7.07 -1.36 -4.79
C LEU A 47 7.29 0.13 -5.08
N PRO A 48 6.25 0.84 -5.53
CA PRO A 48 6.35 2.26 -5.80
C PRO A 48 6.44 3.07 -4.51
N ASP A 49 7.13 4.22 -4.58
CA ASP A 49 7.22 5.18 -3.47
C ASP A 49 5.92 5.96 -3.23
N GLY A 50 4.96 5.87 -4.16
CA GLY A 50 3.63 6.47 -4.05
C GLY A 50 2.62 5.81 -5.00
N ILE A 51 1.34 5.89 -4.67
CA ILE A 51 0.24 5.45 -5.54
C ILE A 51 -0.77 6.59 -5.62
N SER A 52 -0.96 7.17 -6.81
CA SER A 52 -1.71 8.42 -6.97
C SER A 52 -1.11 9.53 -6.08
N ASP A 53 -1.91 10.11 -5.19
CA ASP A 53 -1.57 11.12 -4.19
C ASP A 53 -1.22 10.50 -2.80
N GLN A 54 -1.12 9.18 -2.72
CA GLN A 54 -0.82 8.46 -1.49
C GLN A 54 0.67 8.11 -1.40
N ASP A 55 1.40 8.81 -0.53
CA ASP A 55 2.83 8.56 -0.31
C ASP A 55 3.07 7.29 0.51
N ARG A 56 4.18 6.60 0.23
CA ARG A 56 4.58 5.39 0.97
C ARG A 56 4.97 5.72 2.40
N ARG A 57 4.54 4.86 3.32
CA ARG A 57 4.81 4.95 4.75
C ARG A 57 5.72 3.82 5.21
N TRP A 58 6.44 4.07 6.30
CA TRP A 58 7.18 3.04 7.02
C TRP A 58 6.24 2.07 7.71
N THR A 59 6.58 0.78 7.68
CA THR A 59 5.93 -0.30 8.43
C THR A 59 6.97 -1.01 9.30
N ASP A 60 6.54 -1.70 10.35
CA ASP A 60 7.42 -2.43 11.28
C ASP A 60 7.39 -3.96 11.12
N ALA A 61 6.65 -4.47 10.14
CA ALA A 61 6.53 -5.88 9.85
C ALA A 61 7.17 -6.27 8.51
N GLN A 62 7.75 -7.48 8.47
CA GLN A 62 8.36 -8.03 7.25
C GLN A 62 7.32 -8.18 6.14
N ALA A 63 7.76 -7.92 4.90
CA ALA A 63 6.96 -8.04 3.68
C ALA A 63 5.60 -7.31 3.76
N THR A 64 5.59 -6.15 4.43
CA THR A 64 4.43 -5.26 4.50
C THR A 64 4.75 -3.88 3.93
N ALA A 65 3.75 -3.21 3.38
CA ALA A 65 3.83 -1.82 2.96
C ALA A 65 2.52 -1.09 3.28
N ALA A 66 2.60 0.24 3.38
CA ALA A 66 1.46 1.10 3.57
C ALA A 66 1.62 2.38 2.74
N TRP A 67 0.50 2.96 2.28
CA TRP A 67 0.47 4.26 1.61
C TRP A 67 -0.63 5.14 2.20
N GLY A 68 -0.40 6.45 2.24
CA GLY A 68 -1.37 7.48 2.63
C GLY A 68 -0.81 8.57 3.56
N ASP A 69 -1.53 9.70 3.63
CA ASP A 69 -1.21 10.87 4.47
C ASP A 69 -2.51 11.61 4.88
N PRO A 70 -2.74 11.95 6.18
CA PRO A 70 -1.98 11.57 7.37
C PRO A 70 -2.22 10.14 7.86
N THR A 71 -3.31 9.51 7.44
CA THR A 71 -3.66 8.11 7.74
C THR A 71 -3.40 7.22 6.52
N TYR A 72 -3.10 5.94 6.75
CA TYR A 72 -2.98 4.99 5.64
C TYR A 72 -4.34 4.78 4.96
N SER A 73 -4.33 4.62 3.64
CA SER A 73 -5.47 4.29 2.78
C SER A 73 -5.27 2.95 2.06
N VAL A 74 -4.03 2.47 2.00
CA VAL A 74 -3.64 1.18 1.42
C VAL A 74 -2.70 0.47 2.39
N LEU A 75 -2.99 -0.79 2.69
CA LEU A 75 -2.08 -1.72 3.34
C LEU A 75 -1.79 -2.88 2.38
N MET A 76 -0.56 -3.38 2.43
CA MET A 76 -0.12 -4.55 1.68
C MET A 76 0.61 -5.53 2.59
N SER A 77 0.33 -6.82 2.42
CA SER A 77 1.05 -7.93 3.05
C SER A 77 1.35 -9.00 2.01
N CYS A 78 2.60 -9.46 1.92
CA CYS A 78 2.99 -10.61 1.11
C CYS A 78 3.24 -11.84 1.99
N GLY A 79 2.93 -13.03 1.47
CA GLY A 79 3.07 -14.29 2.21
C GLY A 79 1.84 -14.64 3.05
N VAL A 80 0.66 -14.16 2.64
CA VAL A 80 -0.61 -14.59 3.24
C VAL A 80 -0.99 -15.99 2.77
N GLU A 81 -1.99 -16.59 3.41
CA GLU A 81 -2.55 -17.88 2.99
C GLU A 81 -2.94 -17.84 1.51
N VAL A 82 -2.53 -18.86 0.76
CA VAL A 82 -2.79 -18.94 -0.69
C VAL A 82 -4.27 -19.27 -0.90
N PRO A 83 -5.04 -18.42 -1.60
CA PRO A 83 -6.45 -18.69 -1.82
C PRO A 83 -6.63 -19.88 -2.78
N GLY A 84 -7.49 -20.82 -2.39
CA GLY A 84 -8.00 -21.85 -3.29
C GLY A 84 -9.07 -21.31 -4.25
N PRO A 85 -9.56 -22.14 -5.18
CA PRO A 85 -10.68 -21.78 -6.05
C PRO A 85 -11.91 -21.35 -5.24
N SER A 86 -12.56 -20.26 -5.66
CA SER A 86 -13.71 -19.69 -4.97
C SER A 86 -14.74 -19.11 -5.95
N THR A 87 -15.91 -18.75 -5.43
CA THR A 87 -16.96 -18.02 -6.18
C THR A 87 -16.92 -16.52 -5.92
N MET A 88 -15.85 -16.01 -5.30
CA MET A 88 -15.68 -14.57 -5.09
C MET A 88 -15.49 -13.86 -6.43
N GLN A 89 -15.77 -12.55 -6.45
CA GLN A 89 -15.43 -11.73 -7.60
C GLN A 89 -13.93 -11.85 -7.89
N CYS A 90 -13.59 -12.09 -9.15
CA CYS A 90 -12.22 -12.26 -9.63
C CYS A 90 -11.96 -11.23 -10.72
N VAL A 91 -10.96 -10.38 -10.53
CA VAL A 91 -10.63 -9.31 -11.48
C VAL A 91 -9.19 -9.45 -11.94
N THR A 92 -8.91 -9.11 -13.21
CA THR A 92 -7.56 -9.10 -13.76
C THR A 92 -7.11 -7.67 -13.99
N LEU A 93 -6.16 -7.21 -13.17
CA LEU A 93 -5.63 -5.85 -13.22
C LEU A 93 -4.12 -5.86 -13.00
N GLY A 94 -3.40 -5.05 -13.78
CA GLY A 94 -1.94 -5.02 -13.72
C GLY A 94 -1.27 -6.36 -14.04
N GLY A 95 -1.92 -7.21 -14.85
CA GLY A 95 -1.42 -8.56 -15.19
C GLY A 95 -1.46 -9.56 -14.03
N THR A 96 -2.21 -9.27 -12.97
CA THR A 96 -2.47 -10.19 -11.87
C THR A 96 -3.96 -10.35 -11.64
N ASP A 97 -4.34 -11.58 -11.30
CA ASP A 97 -5.70 -11.95 -10.95
C ASP A 97 -5.89 -11.74 -9.44
N TRP A 98 -7.03 -11.19 -9.04
CA TRP A 98 -7.32 -10.81 -7.66
C TRP A 98 -8.71 -11.28 -7.26
N LEU A 99 -8.80 -11.96 -6.12
CA LEU A 99 -10.07 -12.24 -5.45
C LEU A 99 -10.44 -11.04 -4.58
N VAL A 100 -11.65 -10.52 -4.78
CA VAL A 100 -12.14 -9.31 -4.11
C VAL A 100 -13.14 -9.69 -3.01
N ASP A 101 -12.86 -9.24 -1.78
CA ASP A 101 -13.77 -9.28 -0.64
C ASP A 101 -14.10 -7.85 -0.20
N ALA A 102 -15.36 -7.45 -0.37
CA ALA A 102 -15.88 -6.13 -0.02
C ALA A 102 -16.75 -6.13 1.25
N THR A 103 -16.64 -7.18 2.09
CA THR A 103 -17.45 -7.32 3.31
C THR A 103 -17.18 -6.21 4.33
N ASP A 104 -15.96 -5.65 4.34
CA ASP A 104 -15.48 -4.66 5.32
C ASP A 104 -15.59 -3.20 4.83
N ASN A 105 -16.50 -2.92 3.88
CA ASN A 105 -16.68 -1.60 3.26
C ASN A 105 -16.69 -0.44 4.30
N PRO A 106 -15.92 0.66 4.10
CA PRO A 106 -15.24 1.08 2.86
C PRO A 106 -13.90 0.38 2.56
N TRP A 107 -13.46 -0.56 3.40
CA TRP A 107 -12.25 -1.29 3.14
C TRP A 107 -12.50 -2.54 2.28
N MET A 108 -11.74 -2.66 1.20
CA MET A 108 -11.78 -3.79 0.29
C MET A 108 -10.51 -4.62 0.44
N ARG A 109 -10.67 -5.93 0.60
CA ARG A 109 -9.57 -6.89 0.69
C ARG A 109 -9.40 -7.58 -0.65
N MET A 110 -8.24 -7.42 -1.27
CA MET A 110 -7.93 -8.02 -2.58
C MET A 110 -6.73 -8.93 -2.43
N THR A 111 -6.89 -10.22 -2.72
CA THR A 111 -5.81 -11.21 -2.57
C THR A 111 -5.44 -11.78 -3.93
N SER A 112 -4.14 -11.80 -4.26
CA SER A 112 -3.66 -12.32 -5.53
C SER A 112 -4.04 -13.79 -5.70
N TYR A 113 -4.62 -14.15 -6.84
CA TYR A 113 -5.05 -15.49 -7.17
C TYR A 113 -4.03 -16.20 -8.07
N GLY A 114 -3.85 -17.51 -7.86
CA GLY A 114 -2.98 -18.33 -8.68
C GLY A 114 -1.50 -17.97 -8.58
N ARG A 115 -1.06 -17.44 -7.44
CA ARG A 115 0.33 -17.07 -7.15
C ARG A 115 0.68 -17.51 -5.73
N GLU A 116 1.90 -18.05 -5.56
CA GLU A 116 2.44 -18.49 -4.27
C GLU A 116 3.89 -17.97 -4.16
N PRO A 117 4.20 -17.08 -3.19
CA PRO A 117 3.35 -16.59 -2.11
C PRO A 117 2.21 -15.68 -2.60
N ALA A 118 1.12 -15.64 -1.83
CA ALA A 118 0.02 -14.72 -2.11
C ALA A 118 0.27 -13.33 -1.49
N VAL A 119 -0.14 -12.29 -2.22
CA VAL A 119 -0.13 -10.90 -1.78
C VAL A 119 -1.55 -10.44 -1.51
N GLN A 120 -1.75 -9.74 -0.40
CA GLN A 120 -3.03 -9.13 -0.04
C GLN A 120 -2.89 -7.62 0.04
N LEU A 121 -3.88 -6.93 -0.52
CA LEU A 121 -4.11 -5.51 -0.40
C LEU A 121 -5.37 -5.27 0.43
N TYR A 122 -5.34 -4.25 1.28
CA TYR A 122 -6.49 -3.76 2.04
C TYR A 122 -6.61 -2.26 1.80
N VAL A 123 -7.64 -1.86 1.05
CA VAL A 123 -7.73 -0.53 0.44
C VAL A 123 -9.03 0.15 0.85
N ASN A 124 -8.94 1.40 1.29
CA ASN A 124 -10.11 2.24 1.54
C ASN A 124 -10.59 2.86 0.21
N ASN A 125 -11.71 2.36 -0.30
CA ASN A 125 -12.24 2.75 -1.61
C ASN A 125 -12.92 4.15 -1.62
N GLU A 126 -13.11 4.78 -0.46
CA GLU A 126 -13.57 6.18 -0.37
C GLU A 126 -12.42 7.17 -0.57
N VAL A 127 -11.17 6.72 -0.43
CA VAL A 127 -9.96 7.57 -0.51
C VAL A 127 -9.24 7.39 -1.84
N ILE A 128 -9.07 6.15 -2.29
CA ILE A 128 -8.37 5.82 -3.53
C ILE A 128 -9.08 4.69 -4.28
N SER A 129 -9.08 4.78 -5.62
CA SER A 129 -9.64 3.71 -6.46
C SER A 129 -8.87 2.40 -6.25
N PRO A 130 -9.57 1.28 -5.93
CA PRO A 130 -8.94 -0.04 -5.86
C PRO A 130 -8.21 -0.39 -7.16
N ASP A 131 -8.79 -0.06 -8.32
CA ASP A 131 -8.20 -0.38 -9.62
C ASP A 131 -6.84 0.29 -9.80
N THR A 132 -6.71 1.56 -9.40
CA THR A 132 -5.43 2.29 -9.41
C THR A 132 -4.38 1.61 -8.54
N VAL A 133 -4.78 1.05 -7.39
CA VAL A 133 -3.86 0.30 -6.52
C VAL A 133 -3.46 -1.03 -7.18
N LEU A 134 -4.42 -1.76 -7.76
CA LEU A 134 -4.15 -3.04 -8.42
C LEU A 134 -3.26 -2.88 -9.64
N GLU A 135 -3.42 -1.82 -10.42
CA GLU A 135 -2.54 -1.47 -11.55
C GLU A 135 -1.13 -1.09 -11.10
N ALA A 136 -0.99 -0.38 -9.98
CA ALA A 136 0.31 0.01 -9.44
C ALA A 136 1.10 -1.18 -8.86
N ILE A 137 0.40 -2.14 -8.23
CA ILE A 137 1.00 -3.27 -7.51
C ILE A 137 1.10 -4.54 -8.36
N GLY A 138 0.07 -4.85 -9.16
CA GLY A 138 -0.02 -6.05 -10.00
C GLY A 138 1.26 -6.38 -10.78
N PRO A 139 1.85 -5.43 -11.53
CA PRO A 139 3.06 -5.67 -12.32
C PRO A 139 4.31 -5.96 -11.48
N ARG A 140 4.31 -5.58 -10.19
CA ARG A 140 5.44 -5.78 -9.27
C ARG A 140 5.56 -7.22 -8.79
N MET A 141 4.50 -8.01 -8.96
CA MET A 141 4.46 -9.44 -8.64
C MET A 141 4.89 -10.35 -9.78
N SER A 142 5.47 -9.80 -10.84
CA SER A 142 5.93 -10.55 -12.02
C SER A 142 6.98 -11.64 -11.73
N SER A 143 7.67 -11.57 -10.58
CA SER A 143 8.60 -12.61 -10.13
C SER A 143 7.90 -13.86 -9.59
N ILE A 144 6.64 -13.75 -9.15
CA ILE A 144 5.90 -14.88 -8.57
C ILE A 144 5.28 -15.68 -9.73
N PRO A 145 5.50 -17.01 -9.84
CA PRO A 145 4.90 -17.80 -10.91
C PRO A 145 3.36 -17.80 -10.88
N VAL A 146 2.75 -17.88 -12.06
CA VAL A 146 1.28 -18.00 -12.21
C VAL A 146 0.91 -19.48 -12.35
N THR A 147 0.07 -19.99 -11.46
CA THR A 147 -0.38 -21.39 -11.40
C THR A 147 -1.87 -21.56 -11.64
N ALA A 148 -2.67 -20.51 -11.45
CA ALA A 148 -4.10 -20.47 -11.75
C ALA A 148 -4.51 -19.09 -12.25
N LYS A 149 -5.72 -18.99 -12.82
CA LYS A 149 -6.27 -17.74 -13.36
C LYS A 149 -7.77 -17.62 -13.12
N CYS A 150 -8.29 -16.39 -13.12
CA CYS A 150 -9.72 -16.14 -13.22
C CYS A 150 -10.29 -16.83 -14.47
N THR A 151 -11.44 -17.50 -14.34
CA THR A 151 -12.09 -18.20 -15.47
C THR A 151 -13.03 -17.30 -16.26
N ALA A 152 -13.58 -16.28 -15.61
CA ALA A 152 -14.40 -15.22 -16.23
C ALA A 152 -14.12 -13.91 -15.47
N PRO A 153 -12.94 -13.29 -15.67
CA PRO A 153 -12.60 -12.06 -14.96
C PRO A 153 -13.50 -10.90 -15.39
N ASP A 154 -13.94 -10.09 -14.42
CA ASP A 154 -14.42 -8.75 -14.75
C ASP A 154 -13.19 -7.93 -15.16
N VAL A 155 -13.16 -7.50 -16.41
CA VAL A 155 -12.16 -6.54 -16.92
C VAL A 155 -12.78 -5.15 -16.90
N PRO A 156 -12.06 -4.10 -16.46
CA PRO A 156 -12.51 -2.73 -16.69
C PRO A 156 -12.81 -2.53 -18.17
N ILE A 157 -13.94 -1.91 -18.47
CA ILE A 157 -14.30 -1.58 -19.85
C ILE A 157 -13.42 -0.40 -20.25
N ASP A 158 -12.39 -0.64 -21.06
CA ASP A 158 -11.63 0.45 -21.69
C ASP A 158 -12.56 1.21 -22.65
N GLU A 159 -13.13 2.35 -22.22
CA GLU A 159 -13.93 3.25 -23.06
C GLU A 159 -13.07 4.05 -24.07
N GLY A 160 -12.06 3.44 -24.69
CA GLY A 160 -11.21 4.17 -25.62
C GLY A 160 -10.26 3.29 -26.43
N GLY A 161 -10.69 2.83 -27.61
CA GLY A 161 -9.75 2.20 -28.53
C GLY A 161 -10.25 1.60 -29.83
N ASP A 162 -11.44 1.93 -30.35
CA ASP A 162 -11.78 1.63 -31.75
C ASP A 162 -11.73 2.92 -32.57
N GLY A 163 -10.61 3.11 -33.27
CA GLY A 163 -10.35 4.26 -34.13
C GLY A 163 -9.22 4.02 -35.11
N ALA A 164 -9.53 3.25 -36.17
CA ALA A 164 -8.80 3.05 -37.44
C ALA A 164 -7.70 1.97 -37.50
#